data_AF-A0A2Z6QPL1-F1
#
_entry.id   AF-A0A2Z6QPL1-F1
#
_cell.length_a   1.000
_cell.length_b   1.000
_cell.length_c   1.000
_cell.angle_alpha   90.00
_cell.angle_beta   90.00
_cell.angle_gamma   90.00
#
_symmetry.space_group_name_H-M   'P 1'
#
loop_
_entity.id
_entity.type
_entity.pdbx_description
1 polymer ?
#
loop_
_entity_poly.entity_id
_entity_poly.type
_entity_poly.pdbx_seq_one_letter_code
_entity_poly.pdbx_strand_id
1 'polypeptide(L)'
;MTKHSNEVCQDFLRGICKRTNCKYQHKIRKFVVCKYWLRGLCMKGEEQCEYLHEYNLSKMPKCAYYKLYGVCNLTNCIYSHDKVKSGRCNWYDRGFCRKGLKCNKKHVKQVVCQLYLTGFCPRGPSCPNGHPKMDLIGKHREFSFFNKNLYDKMMAIIEEGGDDFVSAFFLFPVELTVWHHWTQLFRCVDIKSTNRN
;
A
#
# COMPACT_ATOMS: atom_id res chain seq x y z
N MET A 1 -18.16 -11.90 43.26
CA MET A 1 -16.88 -11.39 42.72
C MET A 1 -16.87 -11.66 41.22
N THR A 2 -17.09 -10.64 40.39
CA THR A 2 -17.16 -10.81 38.93
C THR A 2 -15.76 -11.00 38.35
N LYS A 3 -15.47 -12.19 37.81
CA LYS A 3 -14.23 -12.49 37.08
C LYS A 3 -14.11 -11.55 35.87
N HIS A 4 -13.24 -10.54 35.95
CA HIS A 4 -12.81 -9.79 34.77
C HIS A 4 -11.94 -10.72 33.91
N SER A 5 -12.33 -10.92 32.66
CA SER A 5 -11.55 -11.69 31.70
C SER A 5 -10.37 -10.84 31.21
N ASN A 6 -9.17 -11.43 31.12
CA ASN A 6 -7.93 -10.78 30.63
C ASN A 6 -7.96 -10.37 29.15
N GLU A 7 -9.11 -10.46 28.49
CA GLU A 7 -9.29 -10.15 27.08
C GLU A 7 -9.58 -8.65 26.90
N VAL A 8 -9.01 -8.07 25.83
CA VAL A 8 -9.19 -6.64 25.49
C VAL A 8 -10.54 -6.45 24.80
N CYS A 9 -11.30 -5.44 25.21
CA CYS A 9 -12.60 -5.13 24.61
C CYS A 9 -12.45 -4.70 23.15
N GLN A 10 -13.06 -5.44 22.22
CA GLN A 10 -13.02 -5.11 20.79
C GLN A 10 -13.77 -3.80 20.49
N ASP A 11 -14.89 -3.54 21.18
CA ASP A 11 -15.67 -2.31 21.02
C ASP A 11 -14.87 -1.08 21.47
N PHE A 12 -14.00 -1.23 22.49
CA PHE A 12 -13.11 -0.17 22.96
C PHE A 12 -12.02 0.14 21.93
N LEU A 13 -11.43 -0.88 21.31
CA LEU A 13 -10.44 -0.69 20.25
C LEU A 13 -11.04 0.01 19.01
N ARG A 14 -12.36 -0.11 18.79
CA ARG A 14 -13.09 0.61 17.74
C ARG A 14 -13.59 2.00 18.17
N GLY A 15 -13.46 2.36 19.44
CA GLY A 15 -13.94 3.64 19.99
C GLY A 15 -15.45 3.72 20.24
N ILE A 16 -16.16 2.60 20.25
CA ILE A 16 -17.64 2.55 20.31
C ILE A 16 -18.14 2.11 21.70
N CYS A 17 -17.26 1.58 22.56
CA CYS A 17 -17.66 1.07 23.88
C CYS A 17 -18.14 2.19 24.82
N LYS A 18 -19.44 2.21 25.13
CA LYS A 18 -20.07 3.13 26.10
C LYS A 18 -20.23 2.54 27.50
N ARG A 19 -19.75 1.31 27.73
CA ARG A 19 -19.93 0.59 29.01
C ARG A 19 -18.98 1.17 30.07
N THR A 20 -19.53 1.66 31.17
CA THR A 20 -18.78 2.23 32.30
C THR A 20 -18.00 1.16 33.07
N ASN A 21 -18.61 -0.01 33.32
CA ASN A 21 -17.97 -1.16 33.94
C ASN A 21 -17.90 -2.33 32.94
N CYS A 22 -17.05 -2.19 31.92
CA CYS A 22 -16.89 -3.22 30.89
C CYS A 22 -16.24 -4.48 31.49
N LYS A 23 -16.80 -5.66 31.20
CA LYS A 23 -16.22 -6.96 31.59
C LYS A 23 -14.81 -7.16 31.04
N TYR A 24 -14.55 -6.59 29.86
CA TYR A 24 -13.29 -6.70 29.12
C TYR A 24 -12.39 -5.50 29.37
N GLN A 25 -11.09 -5.66 29.19
CA GLN A 25 -10.10 -4.63 29.51
C GLN A 25 -10.09 -3.50 28.47
N HIS A 26 -10.07 -2.25 28.94
CA HIS A 26 -9.93 -1.04 28.14
C HIS A 26 -8.47 -0.52 28.15
N LYS A 27 -7.52 -1.35 27.70
CA LYS A 27 -6.11 -0.96 27.57
C LYS A 27 -5.69 -0.96 26.11
N ILE A 28 -5.09 0.16 25.68
CA ILE A 28 -4.46 0.26 24.35
C ILE A 28 -3.15 -0.53 24.41
N ARG A 29 -2.97 -1.46 23.47
CA ARG A 29 -1.74 -2.25 23.38
C ARG A 29 -0.57 -1.34 22.98
N LYS A 30 0.48 -1.34 23.79
CA LYS A 30 1.71 -0.57 23.54
C LYS A 30 2.72 -1.48 22.81
N PHE A 31 3.26 -1.00 21.70
CA PHE A 31 4.07 -1.81 20.79
C PHE A 31 5.57 -1.62 20.97
N VAL A 32 6.02 -0.47 21.48
CA VAL A 32 7.43 -0.09 21.56
C VAL A 32 7.79 0.29 22.99
N VAL A 33 8.94 -0.20 23.46
CA VAL A 33 9.45 0.12 24.80
C VAL A 33 9.84 1.61 24.90
N CYS A 34 9.48 2.23 26.01
CA CYS A 34 9.78 3.63 26.29
C CYS A 34 11.28 3.86 26.50
N LYS A 35 11.89 4.69 25.65
CA LYS A 35 13.32 5.06 25.76
C LYS A 35 13.66 5.75 27.09
N TYR A 36 12.74 6.56 27.63
CA TYR A 36 12.97 7.31 28.88
C TYR A 36 12.82 6.43 30.11
N TRP A 37 11.88 5.48 30.08
CA TRP A 37 11.68 4.51 31.17
C TRP A 37 12.89 3.61 31.36
N LEU A 38 13.52 3.15 30.26
CA LEU A 38 14.77 2.37 30.31
C LEU A 38 15.91 3.09 31.07
N ARG A 39 15.84 4.42 31.18
CA ARG A 39 16.81 5.26 31.90
C ARG A 39 16.31 5.73 33.28
N GLY A 40 15.09 5.37 33.67
CA GLY A 40 14.44 5.87 34.88
C GLY A 40 13.98 7.33 34.81
N LEU A 41 13.90 7.93 33.61
CA LEU A 41 13.59 9.36 33.42
C LEU A 41 12.15 9.62 32.94
N CYS A 42 11.28 8.60 32.91
CA CYS A 42 9.92 8.79 32.43
C CYS A 42 9.01 9.34 33.54
N MET A 43 8.53 10.58 33.37
CA MET A 43 7.62 11.22 34.33
C MET A 43 6.13 10.89 34.09
N LYS A 44 5.78 10.29 32.95
CA LYS A 44 4.38 10.01 32.56
C LYS A 44 3.77 8.79 33.28
N GLY A 45 4.55 8.06 34.07
CA GLY A 45 4.08 6.82 34.72
C GLY A 45 3.70 5.72 33.71
N GLU A 46 3.30 4.55 34.22
CA GLU A 46 2.98 3.41 33.36
C GLU A 46 1.67 3.59 32.57
N GLU A 47 0.62 4.13 33.19
CA GLU A 47 -0.71 4.18 32.55
C GLU A 47 -0.84 5.33 31.53
N GLN A 48 -0.17 6.47 31.74
CA GLN A 48 -0.30 7.64 30.85
C GLN A 48 0.79 7.73 29.77
N CYS A 49 1.87 6.93 29.87
CA CYS A 49 2.89 6.88 28.83
C CYS A 49 2.38 6.12 27.60
N GLU A 50 2.52 6.71 26.41
CA GLU A 50 2.15 6.06 25.14
C GLU A 50 2.99 4.81 24.84
N TYR A 51 4.18 4.73 25.45
CA TYR A 51 5.15 3.67 25.24
C TYR A 51 5.09 2.60 26.35
N LEU A 52 5.54 1.39 26.02
CA LEU A 52 5.54 0.24 26.92
C LEU A 52 6.61 0.40 28.00
N HIS A 53 6.24 0.21 29.27
CA HIS A 53 7.15 0.18 30.43
C HIS A 53 7.42 -1.27 30.85
N GLU A 54 7.87 -2.08 29.90
CA GLU A 54 8.19 -3.50 30.11
C GLU A 54 9.50 -3.80 29.38
N TYR A 55 10.38 -4.58 30.00
CA TYR A 55 11.65 -4.95 29.39
C TYR A 55 11.44 -6.10 28.42
N ASN A 56 11.22 -5.76 27.15
CA ASN A 56 11.00 -6.75 26.09
C ASN A 56 11.92 -6.47 24.89
N LEU A 57 12.86 -7.37 24.63
CA LEU A 57 13.87 -7.25 23.56
C LEU A 57 13.25 -7.19 22.16
N SER A 58 12.14 -7.88 21.93
CA SER A 58 11.47 -7.89 20.62
C SER A 58 10.77 -6.57 20.28
N LYS A 59 10.41 -5.79 21.30
CA LYS A 59 9.71 -4.50 21.17
C LYS A 59 10.64 -3.30 21.38
N MET A 60 11.95 -3.53 21.39
CA MET A 60 12.92 -2.48 21.65
C MET A 60 12.92 -1.44 20.52
N PRO A 61 13.01 -0.13 20.82
CA PRO A 61 13.20 0.89 19.81
C PRO A 61 14.44 0.63 18.94
N LYS A 62 14.42 1.16 17.73
CA LYS A 62 15.52 1.04 16.76
C LYS A 62 16.77 1.76 17.26
N CYS A 63 17.93 1.15 17.02
CA CYS A 63 19.21 1.77 17.33
C CYS A 63 19.41 3.03 16.47
N ALA A 64 19.72 4.16 17.12
CA ALA A 64 19.93 5.44 16.44
C ALA A 64 21.18 5.41 15.52
N TYR A 65 22.30 4.87 16.03
CA TYR A 65 23.56 4.74 15.27
C TYR A 65 23.39 3.80 14.07
N TYR A 66 22.81 2.62 14.28
CA TYR A 66 22.57 1.67 13.20
C TYR A 66 21.64 2.24 12.13
N LYS A 67 20.62 3.01 12.53
CA LYS A 67 19.71 3.66 11.58
C LYS A 67 20.41 4.72 10.73
N LEU A 68 21.33 5.49 11.29
CA LEU A 68 22.00 6.60 10.60
C LEU A 68 23.19 6.12 9.76
N TYR A 69 24.04 5.27 10.34
CA TYR A 69 25.33 4.87 9.76
C TYR A 69 25.33 3.44 9.21
N GLY A 70 24.28 2.65 9.47
CA GLY A 70 24.21 1.24 9.06
C GLY A 70 25.10 0.30 9.88
N VAL A 71 25.92 0.84 10.79
CA VAL A 71 26.82 0.12 11.68
C VAL A 71 26.61 0.59 13.12
N CYS A 72 26.79 -0.33 14.06
CA CYS A 72 26.77 -0.03 15.49
C CYS A 72 28.04 -0.60 16.10
N ASN A 73 28.81 0.25 16.79
CA ASN A 73 30.09 -0.14 17.41
C ASN A 73 29.90 -0.92 18.72
N LEU A 74 28.68 -0.91 19.28
CA LEU A 74 28.38 -1.60 20.53
C LEU A 74 28.12 -3.09 20.26
N THR A 75 28.97 -3.96 20.82
CA THR A 75 28.94 -5.42 20.61
C THR A 75 27.61 -6.06 21.03
N ASN A 76 27.06 -5.65 22.18
CA ASN A 76 25.78 -6.11 22.71
C ASN A 76 24.78 -4.94 22.75
N CYS A 77 24.44 -4.41 21.58
CA CYS A 77 23.45 -3.33 21.49
C CYS A 77 22.05 -3.83 21.88
N ILE A 78 21.48 -3.23 22.94
CA ILE A 78 20.14 -3.57 23.43
C ILE A 78 19.07 -3.18 22.39
N TYR A 79 19.32 -2.13 21.60
CA TYR A 79 18.39 -1.58 20.61
C TYR A 79 18.28 -2.43 19.34
N SER A 80 17.12 -2.41 18.69
CA SER A 80 16.90 -3.23 17.48
C SER A 80 17.78 -2.79 16.30
N HIS A 81 18.48 -3.76 15.70
CA HIS A 81 19.25 -3.67 14.45
C HIS A 81 18.49 -4.26 13.25
N ASP A 82 17.16 -4.27 13.28
CA ASP A 82 16.37 -4.78 12.16
C ASP A 82 16.67 -3.98 10.89
N LYS A 83 17.29 -4.65 9.92
CA LYS A 83 17.38 -4.15 8.54
C LYS A 83 15.94 -3.89 8.10
N VAL A 84 15.62 -2.64 7.76
CA VAL A 84 14.31 -2.27 7.23
C VAL A 84 14.00 -3.27 6.12
N LYS A 85 12.99 -4.14 6.32
CA LYS A 85 12.54 -5.05 5.29
C LYS A 85 11.92 -4.17 4.21
N SER A 86 12.72 -3.72 3.25
CA SER A 86 12.22 -3.05 2.06
C SER A 86 11.17 -3.97 1.45
N GLY A 87 9.95 -3.46 1.29
CA GLY A 87 8.88 -4.21 0.62
C GLY A 87 9.33 -4.66 -0.78
N ARG A 88 8.63 -5.65 -1.34
CA ARG A 88 8.87 -6.06 -2.73
C ARG A 88 8.67 -4.87 -3.67
N CYS A 89 9.42 -4.86 -4.75
CA CYS A 89 9.31 -3.80 -5.75
C CYS A 89 8.11 -4.05 -6.64
N ASN A 90 7.04 -3.27 -6.46
CA ASN A 90 5.84 -3.37 -7.29
C ASN A 90 6.12 -3.28 -8.81
N TRP A 91 7.17 -2.54 -9.22
CA TRP A 91 7.56 -2.46 -10.63
C TRP A 91 8.24 -3.74 -11.11
N TYR A 92 9.14 -4.31 -10.31
CA TYR A 92 9.81 -5.57 -10.65
C TYR A 92 8.83 -6.75 -10.63
N ASP A 93 7.86 -6.75 -9.71
CA ASP A 93 6.81 -7.77 -9.64
C ASP A 93 5.92 -7.79 -10.90
N ARG A 94 5.96 -6.73 -11.73
CA ARG A 94 5.29 -6.67 -13.05
C ARG A 94 6.19 -7.14 -14.20
N GLY A 95 7.44 -7.46 -13.91
CA GLY A 95 8.45 -7.87 -14.87
C GLY A 95 9.68 -7.00 -14.85
N PHE A 96 9.55 -5.66 -14.82
CA PHE A 96 10.70 -4.77 -14.96
C PHE A 96 10.65 -3.53 -14.07
N CYS A 97 11.76 -3.26 -13.38
CA CYS A 97 11.96 -2.02 -12.63
C CYS A 97 12.98 -1.13 -13.33
N ARG A 98 12.58 0.10 -13.70
CA ARG A 98 13.47 1.11 -14.30
C ARG A 98 14.74 1.41 -13.50
N LYS A 99 14.68 1.28 -12.17
CA LYS A 99 15.83 1.51 -11.28
C LYS A 99 16.83 0.34 -11.26
N GLY A 100 16.45 -0.82 -11.79
CA GLY A 100 17.31 -2.01 -11.84
C GLY A 100 17.92 -2.35 -10.48
N LEU A 101 19.22 -2.66 -10.46
CA LEU A 101 19.97 -2.98 -9.24
C LEU A 101 20.07 -1.83 -8.23
N LYS A 102 19.87 -0.58 -8.68
CA LYS A 102 19.86 0.60 -7.81
C LYS A 102 18.51 0.81 -7.10
N CYS A 103 17.58 -0.14 -7.21
CA CYS A 103 16.29 -0.04 -6.55
C CYS A 103 16.41 -0.34 -5.05
N ASN A 104 15.88 0.55 -4.21
CA ASN A 104 15.85 0.36 -2.75
C ASN A 104 14.84 -0.71 -2.29
N LYS A 105 14.03 -1.26 -3.21
CA LYS A 105 13.02 -2.30 -2.94
C LYS A 105 13.54 -3.67 -3.36
N LYS A 106 13.07 -4.73 -2.70
CA LYS A 106 13.51 -6.10 -3.00
C LYS A 106 12.96 -6.55 -4.35
N HIS A 107 13.84 -6.97 -5.25
CA HIS A 107 13.49 -7.61 -6.52
C HIS A 107 13.46 -9.13 -6.29
N VAL A 108 12.26 -9.73 -6.30
CA VAL A 108 12.10 -11.17 -6.14
C VAL A 108 11.80 -11.75 -7.52
N LYS A 109 12.70 -12.58 -8.05
CA LYS A 109 12.47 -13.26 -9.33
C LYS A 109 11.37 -14.32 -9.13
N GLN A 110 10.31 -14.24 -9.91
CA GLN A 110 9.26 -15.24 -9.94
C GLN A 110 9.28 -15.94 -11.30
N VAL A 111 9.08 -17.26 -11.31
CA VAL A 111 8.84 -18.00 -12.56
C VAL A 111 7.43 -17.68 -13.03
N VAL A 112 7.30 -17.10 -14.22
CA VAL A 112 6.00 -16.70 -14.77
C VAL A 112 5.20 -17.93 -15.16
N CYS A 113 3.90 -17.95 -14.83
CA CYS A 113 3.01 -18.99 -15.30
C CYS A 113 2.79 -18.85 -16.81
N GLN A 114 3.23 -19.85 -17.57
CA GLN A 114 3.12 -19.83 -19.03
C GLN A 114 1.66 -19.77 -19.51
N LEU A 115 0.75 -20.55 -18.90
CA LEU A 115 -0.67 -20.55 -19.22
C LEU A 115 -1.34 -19.19 -18.98
N TYR A 116 -0.96 -18.53 -17.88
CA TYR A 116 -1.47 -17.18 -17.58
C TYR A 116 -0.93 -16.15 -18.56
N LEU A 117 0.35 -16.26 -18.92
CA LEU A 117 0.96 -15.38 -19.93
C LEU A 117 0.28 -15.53 -21.30
N THR A 118 -0.16 -16.74 -21.65
CA THR A 118 -0.92 -17.00 -22.90
C THR A 118 -2.40 -16.60 -22.82
N GLY A 119 -2.89 -16.14 -21.67
CA GLY A 119 -4.22 -15.52 -21.53
C GLY A 119 -5.01 -15.98 -20.31
N PHE A 120 -4.97 -17.27 -19.96
CA PHE A 120 -5.77 -17.79 -18.84
C PHE A 120 -5.12 -18.98 -18.16
N CYS A 121 -5.10 -18.96 -16.82
CA CYS A 121 -4.66 -20.09 -16.01
C CYS A 121 -5.84 -20.64 -15.20
N PRO A 122 -6.20 -21.93 -15.36
CA PRO A 122 -7.35 -22.53 -14.66
C PRO A 122 -7.15 -22.61 -13.14
N ARG A 123 -5.90 -22.52 -12.66
CA ARG A 123 -5.58 -22.49 -11.21
C ARG A 123 -5.78 -21.10 -10.58
N GLY A 124 -5.97 -20.07 -11.40
CA GLY A 124 -6.20 -18.70 -10.95
C GLY A 124 -5.12 -18.20 -9.96
N PRO A 125 -5.50 -17.46 -8.90
CA PRO A 125 -4.55 -16.86 -7.95
C PRO A 125 -3.80 -17.89 -7.08
N SER A 126 -4.26 -19.15 -7.05
CA SER A 126 -3.64 -20.24 -6.28
C SER A 126 -2.56 -20.98 -7.06
N CYS A 127 -2.18 -20.49 -8.26
CA CYS A 127 -1.13 -21.09 -9.07
C CYS A 127 0.25 -21.00 -8.36
N PRO A 128 1.08 -22.06 -8.39
CA PRO A 128 2.43 -22.02 -7.81
C PRO A 128 3.38 -21.06 -8.56
N ASN A 129 3.06 -20.76 -9.82
CA ASN A 129 3.84 -19.85 -10.66
C ASN A 129 3.31 -18.42 -10.58
N GLY A 130 4.19 -17.44 -10.75
CA GLY A 130 3.85 -16.02 -10.66
C GLY A 130 2.91 -15.57 -11.77
N HIS A 131 1.82 -14.91 -11.40
CA HIS A 131 0.91 -14.22 -12.30
C HIS A 131 1.22 -12.71 -12.24
N PRO A 132 1.78 -12.10 -13.30
CA PRO A 132 2.09 -10.68 -13.31
C PRO A 132 0.81 -9.85 -13.09
N LYS A 133 0.79 -9.01 -12.06
CA LYS A 133 -0.36 -8.16 -11.77
C LYS A 133 -0.21 -6.82 -12.47
N MET A 134 -0.94 -6.63 -13.57
CA MET A 134 -0.88 -5.40 -14.37
C MET A 134 -1.54 -4.21 -13.65
N ASP A 135 -2.47 -4.46 -12.74
CA ASP A 135 -3.25 -3.41 -12.09
C ASP A 135 -2.40 -2.57 -11.11
N LEU A 136 -2.37 -1.25 -11.35
CA LEU A 136 -1.93 -0.23 -10.39
C LEU A 136 -3.03 0.19 -9.42
N ILE A 137 -4.03 -0.64 -9.15
CA ILE A 137 -4.97 -0.31 -8.06
C ILE A 137 -4.31 -0.77 -6.77
N GLY A 138 -3.34 0.04 -6.34
CA GLY A 138 -2.85 0.02 -4.99
C GLY A 138 -4.02 0.23 -4.04
N LYS A 139 -4.04 -0.55 -2.97
CA LYS A 139 -4.77 -0.28 -1.74
C LYS A 139 -4.26 1.02 -1.11
N HIS A 140 -4.48 2.16 -1.78
CA HIS A 140 -4.19 3.48 -1.26
C HIS A 140 -5.35 4.40 -1.67
N ARG A 141 -6.26 4.60 -0.69
CA ARG A 141 -7.48 5.41 -0.73
C ARG A 141 -8.58 4.90 -1.66
N GLU A 142 -9.68 4.48 -1.04
CA GLU A 142 -11.00 4.58 -1.65
C GLU A 142 -11.23 6.04 -2.06
N PHE A 143 -11.05 6.35 -3.34
CA PHE A 143 -11.71 7.46 -3.98
C PHE A 143 -12.21 6.94 -5.31
N SER A 144 -13.47 6.50 -5.29
CA SER A 144 -14.26 6.09 -6.43
C SER A 144 -14.25 7.18 -7.51
N PHE A 145 -13.47 7.00 -8.57
CA PHE A 145 -13.44 7.92 -9.72
C PHE A 145 -14.54 7.64 -10.76
N PHE A 146 -15.43 6.69 -10.52
CA PHE A 146 -16.76 6.73 -11.11
C PHE A 146 -17.72 7.25 -10.05
N ASN A 147 -18.04 8.54 -10.16
CA ASN A 147 -19.15 9.12 -9.43
C ASN A 147 -20.40 8.35 -9.91
N LYS A 148 -20.91 7.41 -9.10
CA LYS A 148 -22.10 6.59 -9.42
C LYS A 148 -23.26 7.45 -9.95
N ASN A 149 -23.36 8.67 -9.41
CA ASN A 149 -24.31 9.70 -9.80
C ASN A 149 -24.26 10.10 -11.30
N LEU A 150 -23.17 9.86 -12.03
CA LEU A 150 -23.10 10.16 -13.48
C LEU A 150 -23.65 9.00 -14.32
N TYR A 151 -23.38 7.75 -13.92
CA TYR A 151 -23.91 6.57 -14.59
C TYR A 151 -25.40 6.40 -14.31
N ASP A 152 -25.82 6.69 -13.07
CA ASP A 152 -27.24 6.68 -12.68
C ASP A 152 -28.02 7.81 -13.39
N LYS A 153 -27.41 8.98 -13.60
CA LYS A 153 -28.00 10.05 -14.44
C LYS A 153 -28.03 9.69 -15.92
N MET A 154 -27.00 9.04 -16.44
CA MET A 154 -26.97 8.59 -17.84
C MET A 154 -27.99 7.50 -18.11
N MET A 155 -28.23 6.59 -17.16
CA MET A 155 -29.25 5.55 -17.29
C MET A 155 -30.67 6.09 -17.06
N ALA A 156 -30.86 7.08 -16.18
CA ALA A 156 -32.15 7.75 -15.99
C ALA A 156 -32.61 8.52 -17.25
N ILE A 157 -31.68 9.12 -18.01
CA ILE A 157 -31.98 9.79 -19.28
C ILE A 157 -32.41 8.80 -20.38
N ILE A 158 -32.07 7.51 -20.25
CA ILE A 158 -32.42 6.45 -21.22
C ILE A 158 -33.79 5.82 -20.89
N GLU A 159 -34.31 6.00 -19.67
CA GLU A 159 -35.62 5.46 -19.24
C GLU A 159 -36.79 6.44 -19.45
N GLU A 160 -36.52 7.74 -19.58
CA GLU A 160 -37.53 8.74 -19.96
C GLU A 160 -37.49 8.95 -21.48
N GLY A 161 -38.18 8.07 -22.20
CA GLY A 161 -38.29 8.09 -23.66
C GLY A 161 -38.55 9.51 -24.22
N GLY A 162 -37.63 9.95 -25.07
CA GLY A 162 -37.72 11.19 -25.83
C GLY A 162 -37.04 10.99 -27.17
N ASP A 163 -37.85 10.63 -28.16
CA ASP A 163 -37.50 10.53 -29.57
C ASP A 163 -36.94 11.89 -30.01
N ASP A 164 -35.66 11.94 -30.46
CA ASP A 164 -35.11 12.89 -31.44
C ASP A 164 -33.57 12.93 -31.36
N PHE A 165 -32.95 11.97 -32.06
CA PHE A 165 -31.49 11.77 -32.17
C PHE A 165 -30.73 12.90 -32.90
N VAL A 166 -31.37 14.04 -33.17
CA VAL A 166 -30.84 15.10 -34.07
C VAL A 166 -30.45 16.40 -33.32
N SER A 167 -30.74 16.54 -32.03
CA SER A 167 -30.51 17.82 -31.31
C SER A 167 -29.22 17.90 -30.48
N ALA A 168 -28.49 16.79 -30.25
CA ALA A 168 -27.28 16.80 -29.42
C ALA A 168 -26.00 17.28 -30.15
N PHE A 169 -26.08 17.61 -31.44
CA PHE A 169 -24.91 18.00 -32.24
C PHE A 169 -24.55 19.50 -32.16
N PHE A 170 -25.35 20.32 -31.44
CA PHE A 170 -25.22 21.79 -31.47
C PHE A 170 -24.69 22.46 -30.17
N LEU A 171 -24.10 21.71 -29.23
CA LEU A 171 -23.48 22.28 -28.02
C LEU A 171 -21.96 22.06 -27.89
N PHE A 172 -21.25 21.97 -29.02
CA PHE A 172 -19.80 22.18 -29.04
C PHE A 172 -19.46 23.39 -29.93
N PRO A 173 -19.03 24.53 -29.37
CA PRO A 173 -18.49 25.61 -30.17
C PRO A 173 -17.17 25.14 -30.79
N VAL A 174 -17.11 25.25 -32.12
CA VAL A 174 -15.92 25.07 -32.93
C VAL A 174 -14.96 26.23 -32.63
N GLU A 175 -13.78 25.95 -32.09
CA GLU A 175 -12.61 26.81 -32.28
C GLU A 175 -11.44 25.98 -32.83
N LEU A 176 -11.08 26.32 -34.07
CA LEU A 176 -9.95 25.81 -34.83
C LEU A 176 -8.62 26.27 -34.20
N THR A 177 -7.92 25.46 -33.41
CA THR A 177 -6.47 25.66 -33.15
C THR A 177 -5.73 24.43 -32.59
N VAL A 178 -6.01 23.20 -33.07
CA VAL A 178 -5.09 22.07 -32.77
C VAL A 178 -4.91 21.17 -33.98
N TRP A 179 -4.38 21.74 -35.07
CA TRP A 179 -4.03 20.99 -36.27
C TRP A 179 -2.52 20.99 -36.57
N HIS A 180 -1.66 21.07 -35.54
CA HIS A 180 -0.19 21.13 -35.73
C HIS A 180 0.65 20.28 -34.75
N HIS A 181 0.07 19.28 -34.06
CA HIS A 181 0.85 18.44 -33.13
C HIS A 181 0.53 16.94 -33.18
N TRP A 182 0.06 16.44 -34.32
CA TRP A 182 -0.26 15.02 -34.54
C TRP A 182 0.45 14.36 -35.74
N THR A 183 1.45 15.02 -36.32
CA THR A 183 2.26 14.47 -37.44
C THR A 183 3.71 14.13 -37.05
N GLN A 184 4.02 13.94 -35.76
CA GLN A 184 5.38 13.58 -35.29
C GLN A 184 5.48 12.31 -34.44
N LEU A 185 4.53 11.37 -34.54
CA LEU A 185 4.69 10.04 -33.92
C LEU A 185 4.35 8.87 -34.86
N PHE A 186 4.63 9.02 -36.15
CA PHE A 186 4.85 7.90 -37.05
C PHE A 186 6.18 8.07 -37.78
N ARG A 187 7.26 7.65 -37.11
CA ARG A 187 8.46 7.19 -37.80
C ARG A 187 9.13 6.08 -36.98
N CYS A 188 9.51 5.05 -37.72
CA CYS A 188 10.43 3.96 -37.38
C CYS A 188 9.80 2.71 -36.74
N VAL A 189 9.24 1.88 -37.61
CA VAL A 189 9.43 0.43 -37.55
C VAL A 189 10.70 0.09 -38.36
N ASP A 190 11.56 -0.69 -37.70
CA ASP A 190 12.66 -1.57 -38.17
C ASP A 190 13.87 -1.02 -38.96
N ILE A 191 15.08 -1.35 -38.48
CA ILE A 191 16.04 -2.28 -39.14
C ILE A 191 17.26 -2.52 -38.21
N LYS A 192 17.78 -3.75 -38.35
CA LYS A 192 18.71 -4.54 -37.53
C LYS A 192 20.14 -4.01 -37.36
N SER A 193 20.74 -4.51 -36.27
CA SER A 193 22.12 -5.00 -36.10
C SER A 193 23.31 -4.10 -36.42
N THR A 194 24.22 -3.94 -35.44
CA THR A 194 25.63 -4.33 -35.64
C THR A 194 26.42 -4.43 -34.33
N ASN A 195 26.98 -5.63 -34.13
CA ASN A 195 28.23 -5.99 -33.45
C ASN A 195 28.51 -5.59 -31.99
N ARG A 196 28.58 -6.63 -31.14
CA ARG A 196 29.85 -6.99 -30.50
C ARG A 196 29.86 -8.46 -30.05
N ASN A 197 30.80 -9.19 -30.68
CA ASN A 197 31.40 -10.50 -30.41
C ASN A 197 30.58 -11.76 -30.67
#